data_AF-A0A5M8PPB2-F1
#
_entry.id   AF-A0A5M8PPB2-F1
#
_cell.length_a   1.000
_cell.length_b   1.000
_cell.length_c   1.000
_cell.angle_alpha   90.00
_cell.angle_beta   90.00
_cell.angle_gamma   90.00
#
_symmetry.space_group_name_H-M   'P 1'
#
loop_
_entity.id
_entity.type
_entity.pdbx_description
1 polymer ?
#
loop_
_entity_poly.entity_id
_entity_poly.type
_entity_poly.pdbx_seq_one_letter_code
_entity_poly.pdbx_strand_id
1 'polypeptide(L)'
;MGQSAGGSAVDYYSYTYLDDPIVAGLISHSGTALSFTPNTPEFSRSSFLTAASSLGCEGSNVLACMRSQDFQAVLNASAKVKPLPSAALAQPVFHPTVDNITVFEDYRALSAAGAFAKIPYLAGNTNNEDGFYRLSAPSQNITLTPSQWALWDLEGFTCATSTTAADRAKAEVSMWRYRYFGDWPNLRLYPGSGAYHGCDLHMVFGGAEDVTGLPNTDFETWTTEYMMGAWGSFVNDPVNGLSEELFWPEYNASGNTLVRLGFALDPAASFVSPGLWDSACPSNESVAEAQGAF
;
A
#
# COMPACT_ATOMS: atom_id res chain seq x y z
N MET A 1 -10.90 -3.28 2.59
CA MET A 1 -9.54 -3.82 2.73
C MET A 1 -8.86 -3.79 1.37
N GLY A 2 -7.59 -3.41 1.32
CA GLY A 2 -6.76 -3.50 0.11
C GLY A 2 -5.27 -3.62 0.43
N GLN A 3 -4.48 -3.98 -0.59
CA GLN A 3 -3.02 -4.04 -0.51
C GLN A 3 -2.41 -3.20 -1.64
N SER A 4 -1.28 -2.53 -1.38
CA SER A 4 -0.58 -1.68 -2.36
C SER A 4 -1.49 -0.60 -2.93
N ALA A 5 -1.56 -0.43 -4.26
CA ALA A 5 -2.54 0.41 -4.94
C ALA A 5 -3.99 0.18 -4.47
N GLY A 6 -4.35 -1.05 -4.09
CA GLY A 6 -5.65 -1.36 -3.48
C GLY A 6 -5.80 -0.79 -2.07
N GLY A 7 -4.73 -0.75 -1.28
CA GLY A 7 -4.69 -0.05 0.02
C GLY A 7 -4.85 1.46 -0.16
N SER A 8 -4.14 2.04 -1.12
CA SER A 8 -4.33 3.45 -1.51
C SER A 8 -5.75 3.74 -1.97
N ALA A 9 -6.38 2.84 -2.74
CA ALA A 9 -7.77 3.01 -3.17
C ALA A 9 -8.77 2.94 -1.99
N VAL A 10 -8.54 2.07 -1.01
CA VAL A 10 -9.31 2.04 0.25
C VAL A 10 -9.16 3.34 1.04
N ASP A 11 -7.97 3.93 1.01
CA ASP A 11 -7.75 5.21 1.67
C ASP A 11 -8.40 6.36 0.89
N TYR A 12 -8.27 6.42 -0.43
CA TYR A 12 -8.95 7.39 -1.32
C TYR A 12 -10.47 7.39 -1.11
N TYR A 13 -11.06 6.22 -0.87
CA TYR A 13 -12.47 6.10 -0.51
C TYR A 13 -12.83 6.98 0.70
N SER A 14 -11.98 7.03 1.73
CA SER A 14 -12.23 7.83 2.94
C SER A 14 -12.25 9.33 2.69
N TYR A 15 -11.53 9.82 1.67
CA TYR A 15 -11.55 11.22 1.25
C TYR A 15 -12.74 11.54 0.33
N THR A 16 -13.17 10.55 -0.47
CA THR A 16 -14.31 10.69 -1.38
C THR A 16 -15.63 10.70 -0.63
N TYR A 17 -15.79 9.80 0.35
CA TYR A 17 -17.02 9.60 1.12
C TYR A 17 -16.85 10.08 2.56
N LEU A 18 -16.51 11.37 2.70
CA LEU A 18 -16.24 12.02 3.98
C LEU A 18 -17.40 11.87 4.98
N ASP A 19 -18.60 12.25 4.53
CA ASP A 19 -19.78 12.42 5.39
C ASP A 19 -20.77 11.24 5.34
N ASP A 20 -20.62 10.35 4.35
CA ASP A 20 -21.52 9.20 4.13
C ASP A 20 -20.72 7.94 3.76
N PRO A 21 -19.83 7.44 4.65
CA PRO A 21 -19.12 6.19 4.42
C PRO A 21 -20.10 5.01 4.50
N ILE A 22 -20.11 4.15 3.48
CA ILE A 22 -20.93 2.93 3.43
C ILE A 22 -20.25 1.72 4.07
N VAL A 23 -19.10 1.93 4.70
CA VAL A 23 -18.28 0.92 5.37
C VAL A 23 -18.02 1.31 6.82
N ALA A 24 -17.97 0.33 7.71
CA ALA A 24 -17.79 0.55 9.14
C ALA A 24 -16.31 0.71 9.56
N GLY A 25 -15.37 0.34 8.70
CA GLY A 25 -13.94 0.44 8.96
C GLY A 25 -13.12 0.16 7.71
N LEU A 26 -11.85 0.57 7.75
CA LEU A 26 -10.92 0.48 6.62
C LEU A 26 -9.72 -0.38 7.00
N ILE A 27 -9.12 -1.05 6.01
CA ILE A 27 -7.86 -1.80 6.20
C ILE A 27 -6.97 -1.59 4.97
N SER A 28 -5.75 -1.11 5.20
CA SER A 28 -4.79 -0.82 4.14
C SER A 28 -3.42 -1.42 4.42
N HIS A 29 -3.01 -2.38 3.59
CA HIS A 29 -1.71 -3.03 3.66
C HIS A 29 -0.77 -2.39 2.64
N SER A 30 0.38 -1.89 3.07
CA SER A 30 1.45 -1.38 2.21
C SER A 30 1.00 -0.33 1.18
N GLY A 31 0.03 0.52 1.52
CA GLY A 31 -0.46 1.55 0.62
C GLY A 31 -1.53 2.42 1.27
N THR A 32 -1.31 3.73 1.26
CA THR A 32 -2.23 4.75 1.78
C THR A 32 -2.46 5.82 0.71
N ALA A 33 -3.32 6.79 0.98
CA ALA A 33 -3.51 7.92 0.07
C ALA A 33 -2.25 8.80 -0.06
N LEU A 34 -1.31 8.66 0.88
CA LEU A 34 -0.04 9.39 0.92
C LEU A 34 1.13 8.61 0.33
N SER A 35 0.92 7.36 -0.09
CA SER A 35 1.99 6.47 -0.56
C SER A 35 2.48 6.81 -1.96
N PHE A 36 1.57 7.22 -2.85
CA PHE A 36 1.89 7.38 -4.26
C PHE A 36 1.23 8.60 -4.89
N THR A 37 1.82 9.13 -5.95
CA THR A 37 1.28 10.27 -6.69
C THR A 37 0.33 9.79 -7.81
N PRO A 38 -0.95 10.20 -7.81
CA PRO A 38 -1.86 9.94 -8.92
C PRO A 38 -1.45 10.68 -10.20
N ASN A 39 -1.99 10.25 -11.33
CA ASN A 39 -1.73 10.89 -12.61
C ASN A 39 -2.41 12.25 -12.72
N THR A 40 -1.78 13.18 -13.43
CA THR A 40 -2.48 14.38 -13.89
C THR A 40 -3.43 14.06 -15.04
N PRO A 41 -4.53 14.83 -15.22
CA PRO A 41 -5.42 14.68 -16.37
C PRO A 41 -4.68 14.75 -17.72
N GLU A 42 -3.69 15.63 -17.83
CA GLU A 42 -2.91 15.84 -19.05
C GLU A 42 -2.09 14.60 -19.40
N PHE A 43 -1.42 13.99 -18.42
CA PHE A 43 -0.61 12.80 -18.65
C PHE A 43 -1.50 11.60 -18.98
N SER A 44 -2.58 11.36 -18.23
CA SER A 44 -3.52 10.28 -18.55
C SER A 44 -4.15 10.44 -19.94
N ARG A 45 -4.50 11.68 -20.34
CA ARG A 45 -4.99 11.97 -21.68
C ARG A 45 -3.94 11.66 -22.74
N SER A 46 -2.70 12.09 -22.55
CA SER A 46 -1.59 11.85 -23.47
C SER A 46 -1.33 10.34 -23.64
N SER A 47 -1.29 9.61 -22.53
CA SER A 47 -1.10 8.15 -22.52
C SER A 47 -2.23 7.41 -23.23
N PHE A 48 -3.49 7.80 -22.98
CA PHE A 48 -4.66 7.24 -23.68
C PHE A 48 -4.59 7.48 -25.19
N LEU A 49 -4.29 8.71 -25.62
CA LEU A 49 -4.21 9.05 -27.05
C LEU A 49 -3.04 8.35 -27.75
N THR A 50 -1.92 8.15 -27.05
CA THR A 50 -0.76 7.40 -27.56
C THR A 50 -1.13 5.93 -27.81
N ALA A 51 -1.78 5.27 -26.84
CA ALA A 51 -2.28 3.91 -27.02
C ALA A 51 -3.30 3.84 -28.17
N ALA A 52 -4.24 4.79 -28.22
CA ALA A 52 -5.29 4.82 -29.25
C ALA A 52 -4.75 4.99 -30.67
N SER A 53 -3.80 5.90 -30.89
CA SER A 53 -3.18 6.11 -32.20
C SER A 53 -2.44 4.84 -32.67
N SER A 54 -1.85 4.06 -31.76
CA SER A 54 -1.21 2.79 -32.11
C SER A 54 -2.17 1.72 -32.67
N LEU A 55 -3.48 1.91 -32.46
CA LEU A 55 -4.56 1.06 -32.99
C LEU A 55 -5.32 1.73 -34.14
N GLY A 56 -4.84 2.88 -34.64
CA GLY A 56 -5.53 3.68 -35.66
C GLY A 56 -6.81 4.35 -35.16
N CYS A 57 -7.01 4.44 -33.84
CA CYS A 57 -8.13 5.14 -33.23
C CYS A 57 -7.80 6.63 -33.08
N GLU A 58 -8.32 7.45 -33.98
CA GLU A 58 -8.06 8.90 -34.03
C GLU A 58 -9.34 9.73 -34.19
N GLY A 59 -9.23 11.05 -34.06
CA GLY A 59 -10.34 11.99 -34.26
C GLY A 59 -11.36 12.03 -33.12
N SER A 60 -12.57 12.53 -33.42
CA SER A 60 -13.60 12.83 -32.41
C SER A 60 -14.25 11.59 -31.79
N ASN A 61 -14.13 10.42 -32.43
CA ASN A 61 -14.76 9.16 -31.99
C ASN A 61 -13.75 8.18 -31.39
N VAL A 62 -12.59 8.67 -30.93
CA VAL A 62 -11.48 7.84 -30.41
C VAL A 62 -11.92 6.81 -29.37
N LEU A 63 -12.80 7.18 -28.43
CA LEU A 63 -13.28 6.27 -27.39
C LEU A 63 -14.17 5.15 -27.95
N ALA A 64 -15.04 5.46 -28.91
CA ALA A 64 -15.88 4.45 -29.56
C ALA A 64 -15.04 3.46 -30.35
N CYS A 65 -14.01 3.95 -31.06
CA CYS A 65 -13.03 3.10 -31.74
C CYS A 65 -12.30 2.20 -30.75
N MET A 66 -11.75 2.74 -29.66
CA MET A 66 -11.04 1.97 -28.63
C MET A 66 -11.92 0.86 -28.04
N ARG A 67 -13.21 1.14 -27.79
CA ARG A 67 -14.17 0.15 -27.29
C ARG A 67 -14.51 -0.97 -28.28
N SER A 68 -14.28 -0.76 -29.57
CA SER A 68 -14.46 -1.80 -30.60
C SER A 68 -13.21 -2.66 -30.84
N GLN A 69 -12.06 -2.27 -30.28
CA GLN A 69 -10.83 -3.03 -30.41
C GLN A 69 -10.87 -4.30 -29.55
N ASP A 70 -10.13 -5.31 -29.98
CA ASP A 70 -9.89 -6.51 -29.18
C ASP A 70 -9.08 -6.17 -27.90
N PHE A 71 -9.38 -6.83 -26.79
CA PHE A 71 -8.74 -6.54 -25.50
C PHE A 71 -7.22 -6.77 -25.55
N GLN A 72 -6.75 -7.78 -26.29
CA GLN A 72 -5.32 -8.07 -26.43
C GLN A 72 -4.63 -6.97 -27.26
N ALA A 73 -5.32 -6.42 -28.25
CA ALA A 73 -4.84 -5.26 -28.99
C ALA A 73 -4.70 -4.02 -28.09
N VAL A 74 -5.71 -3.75 -27.24
CA VAL A 74 -5.66 -2.66 -26.25
C VAL A 74 -4.54 -2.86 -25.23
N LEU A 75 -4.34 -4.09 -24.72
CA LEU A 75 -3.26 -4.41 -23.80
C LEU A 75 -1.88 -4.20 -24.45
N ASN A 76 -1.69 -4.70 -25.67
CA ASN A 76 -0.44 -4.54 -26.42
C ASN A 76 -0.15 -3.08 -26.79
N ALA A 77 -1.19 -2.28 -27.05
CA ALA A 77 -1.08 -0.84 -27.26
C ALA A 77 -0.66 -0.12 -25.98
N SER A 78 -1.30 -0.47 -24.86
CA SER A 78 -1.02 0.12 -23.54
C SER A 78 0.41 -0.16 -23.08
N ALA A 79 0.92 -1.37 -23.29
CA ALA A 79 2.29 -1.76 -22.95
C ALA A 79 3.39 -1.01 -23.72
N LYS A 80 3.05 -0.34 -24.83
CA LYS A 80 4.00 0.48 -25.62
C LYS A 80 4.08 1.92 -25.13
N VAL A 81 3.15 2.36 -24.29
CA VAL A 81 3.18 3.71 -23.75
C VAL A 81 4.31 3.80 -22.73
N LYS A 82 5.14 4.83 -22.85
CA LYS A 82 6.30 4.99 -21.98
C LYS A 82 5.89 5.68 -20.67
N PRO A 83 6.39 5.20 -19.52
CA PRO A 83 6.20 5.89 -18.25
C PRO A 83 6.96 7.21 -18.22
N LEU A 84 6.55 8.09 -17.30
CA LEU A 84 7.33 9.28 -16.98
C LEU A 84 8.68 8.89 -16.36
N PRO A 85 9.71 9.74 -16.47
CA PRO A 85 10.95 9.54 -15.74
C PRO A 85 10.69 9.46 -14.23
N SER A 86 11.29 8.48 -13.57
CA SER A 86 11.24 8.25 -12.12
C SER A 86 12.65 8.34 -11.51
N ALA A 87 12.74 8.61 -10.21
CA ALA A 87 14.03 8.64 -9.51
C ALA A 87 14.61 7.22 -9.30
N ALA A 88 13.74 6.24 -9.07
CA ALA A 88 14.08 4.83 -8.97
C ALA A 88 13.30 4.00 -10.01
N LEU A 89 12.41 3.09 -9.62
CA LEU A 89 11.66 2.27 -10.58
C LEU A 89 10.55 3.08 -11.28
N ALA A 90 10.25 2.68 -12.51
CA ALA A 90 9.23 3.33 -13.31
C ALA A 90 7.82 3.06 -12.75
N GLN A 91 7.03 4.13 -12.63
CA GLN A 91 5.61 4.05 -12.29
C GLN A 91 4.81 3.46 -13.45
N PRO A 92 3.80 2.61 -13.20
CA PRO A 92 2.85 2.19 -14.23
C PRO A 92 2.25 3.40 -14.95
N VAL A 93 1.91 3.25 -16.23
CA VAL A 93 1.38 4.38 -17.01
C VAL A 93 -0.10 4.65 -16.71
N PHE A 94 -0.88 3.57 -16.58
CA PHE A 94 -2.32 3.61 -16.41
C PHE A 94 -2.67 3.26 -14.97
N HIS A 95 -2.96 4.29 -14.19
CA HIS A 95 -3.38 4.23 -12.79
C HIS A 95 -4.28 5.43 -12.49
N PRO A 96 -4.82 5.57 -11.25
CA PRO A 96 -5.76 6.63 -10.88
C PRO A 96 -5.30 8.02 -11.33
N THR A 97 -6.24 8.78 -11.88
CA THR A 97 -6.07 10.14 -12.39
C THR A 97 -6.79 11.10 -11.47
N VAL A 98 -6.16 12.22 -11.13
CA VAL A 98 -6.81 13.30 -10.38
C VAL A 98 -8.05 13.78 -11.16
N ASP A 99 -9.22 13.66 -10.55
CA ASP A 99 -10.49 14.18 -11.05
C ASP A 99 -11.16 15.13 -10.05
N ASN A 100 -10.61 15.25 -8.83
CA ASN A 100 -11.17 15.99 -7.70
C ASN A 100 -12.60 15.56 -7.33
N ILE A 101 -12.95 14.31 -7.66
CA ILE A 101 -14.22 13.67 -7.30
C ILE A 101 -13.93 12.37 -6.55
N THR A 102 -13.16 11.47 -7.17
CA THR A 102 -12.77 10.17 -6.62
C THR A 102 -11.29 10.09 -6.27
N VAL A 103 -10.47 10.94 -6.92
CA VAL A 103 -9.03 11.04 -6.70
C VAL A 103 -8.65 12.51 -6.63
N PHE A 104 -8.07 12.91 -5.50
CA PHE A 104 -7.67 14.29 -5.23
C PHE A 104 -6.19 14.52 -5.49
N GLU A 105 -5.83 15.77 -5.76
CA GLU A 105 -4.43 16.16 -6.00
C GLU A 105 -3.61 16.25 -4.70
N ASP A 106 -4.21 16.79 -3.63
CA ASP A 106 -3.48 17.18 -2.41
C ASP A 106 -3.91 16.37 -1.18
N TYR A 107 -3.66 15.05 -1.21
CA TYR A 107 -3.98 14.19 -0.08
C TYR A 107 -3.24 14.56 1.20
N ARG A 108 -2.04 15.14 1.12
CA ARG A 108 -1.29 15.56 2.33
C ARG A 108 -2.00 16.70 3.05
N ALA A 109 -2.44 17.74 2.33
CA ALA A 109 -3.20 18.82 2.95
C ALA A 109 -4.56 18.33 3.48
N LEU A 110 -5.25 17.48 2.72
CA LEU A 110 -6.53 16.90 3.14
C LEU A 110 -6.37 16.06 4.42
N SER A 111 -5.35 15.20 4.48
CA SER A 111 -5.04 14.37 5.64
C SER A 111 -4.74 15.24 6.87
N ALA A 112 -3.85 16.22 6.74
CA ALA A 112 -3.48 17.12 7.84
C ALA A 112 -4.65 17.97 8.38
N ALA A 113 -5.62 18.28 7.52
CA ALA A 113 -6.87 18.96 7.85
C ALA A 113 -7.94 18.03 8.42
N GLY A 114 -7.71 16.72 8.44
CA GLY A 114 -8.71 15.74 8.86
C GLY A 114 -9.86 15.58 7.88
N ALA A 115 -9.67 15.89 6.59
CA ALA A 115 -10.69 15.79 5.55
C ALA A 115 -10.82 14.34 5.01
N PHE A 116 -11.04 13.40 5.92
CA PHE A 116 -11.34 12.00 5.65
C PHE A 116 -12.47 11.51 6.59
N ALA A 117 -13.19 10.48 6.17
CA ALA A 117 -14.25 9.83 6.94
C ALA A 117 -13.75 9.42 8.33
N LYS A 118 -14.54 9.72 9.36
CA LYS A 118 -14.22 9.44 10.77
C LYS A 118 -14.64 8.03 11.17
N ILE A 119 -14.08 7.04 10.49
CA ILE A 119 -14.32 5.60 10.75
C ILE A 119 -13.02 4.89 11.13
N PRO A 120 -13.08 3.82 11.94
CA PRO A 120 -11.90 3.10 12.37
C PRO A 120 -10.99 2.63 11.22
N TYR A 121 -9.69 2.65 11.43
CA TYR A 121 -8.71 2.28 10.41
C TYR A 121 -7.60 1.38 10.94
N LEU A 122 -7.31 0.31 10.22
CA LEU A 122 -6.10 -0.49 10.38
C LEU A 122 -5.19 -0.25 9.18
N ALA A 123 -3.96 0.19 9.40
CA ALA A 123 -2.99 0.33 8.33
C ALA A 123 -1.61 -0.15 8.73
N GLY A 124 -0.81 -0.59 7.78
CA GLY A 124 0.55 -1.04 8.07
C GLY A 124 1.32 -1.38 6.81
N ASN A 125 2.55 -1.81 7.01
CA ASN A 125 3.47 -2.11 5.93
C ASN A 125 4.43 -3.23 6.35
N THR A 126 5.03 -3.90 5.38
CA THR A 126 6.03 -4.94 5.65
C THR A 126 7.39 -4.30 5.95
N ASN A 127 8.28 -5.05 6.60
CA ASN A 127 9.54 -4.48 7.06
C ASN A 127 10.57 -4.25 5.94
N ASN A 128 10.45 -4.96 4.81
CA ASN A 128 11.39 -4.94 3.70
C ASN A 128 10.63 -4.86 2.37
N GLU A 129 9.84 -3.80 2.19
CA GLU A 129 8.87 -3.65 1.08
C GLU A 129 9.57 -3.82 -0.28
N ASP A 130 10.72 -3.18 -0.45
CA ASP A 130 11.60 -3.29 -1.60
C ASP A 130 12.04 -4.73 -1.97
N GLY A 131 11.93 -5.69 -1.05
CA GLY A 131 12.26 -7.09 -1.29
C GLY A 131 11.56 -7.69 -2.52
N PHE A 132 10.34 -7.25 -2.83
CA PHE A 132 9.65 -7.66 -4.06
C PHE A 132 10.20 -6.89 -5.27
N TYR A 133 10.30 -5.57 -5.14
CA TYR A 133 10.64 -4.65 -6.22
C TYR A 133 12.06 -4.84 -6.76
N ARG A 134 12.99 -5.31 -5.92
CA ARG A 134 14.35 -5.69 -6.30
C ARG A 134 14.41 -6.79 -7.36
N LEU A 135 13.38 -7.62 -7.52
CA LEU A 135 13.30 -8.60 -8.61
C LEU A 135 13.18 -7.94 -9.99
N SER A 136 12.50 -6.79 -10.05
CA SER A 136 12.19 -6.09 -11.30
C SER A 136 13.23 -5.05 -11.71
N ALA A 137 14.07 -4.59 -10.78
CA ALA A 137 15.06 -3.55 -11.09
C ALA A 137 16.10 -4.00 -12.14
N PRO A 138 16.69 -5.21 -12.06
CA PRO A 138 17.69 -5.64 -13.04
C PRO A 138 17.13 -5.81 -14.46
N SER A 139 15.87 -6.24 -14.61
CA SER A 139 15.24 -6.36 -15.94
C SER A 139 15.00 -5.01 -16.62
N GLN A 140 15.05 -3.93 -15.84
CA GLN A 140 14.98 -2.55 -16.31
C GLN A 140 16.37 -1.89 -16.45
N ASN A 141 17.46 -2.64 -16.27
CA ASN A 141 18.84 -2.12 -16.17
C ASN A 141 19.01 -1.06 -15.06
N ILE A 142 18.22 -1.15 -13.99
CA ILE A 142 18.29 -0.25 -12.84
C ILE A 142 19.10 -0.92 -11.73
N THR A 143 20.05 -0.19 -11.16
CA THR A 143 20.78 -0.58 -9.96
C THR A 143 20.68 0.54 -8.93
N LEU A 144 20.05 0.24 -7.79
CA LEU A 144 19.91 1.17 -6.67
C LEU A 144 20.84 0.77 -5.53
N THR A 145 21.40 1.75 -4.83
CA THR A 145 22.21 1.53 -3.63
C THR A 145 21.32 1.11 -2.44
N PRO A 146 21.91 0.53 -1.38
CA PRO A 146 21.16 0.24 -0.16
C PRO A 146 20.44 1.45 0.44
N SER A 147 21.03 2.66 0.33
CA SER A 147 20.39 3.89 0.83
C SER A 147 19.23 4.35 -0.03
N GLN A 148 19.28 4.13 -1.36
CA GLN A 148 18.16 4.42 -2.25
C GLN A 148 16.99 3.48 -1.97
N TRP A 149 17.26 2.19 -1.74
CA TRP A 149 16.23 1.24 -1.32
C TRP A 149 15.65 1.55 0.07
N ALA A 150 16.49 1.98 1.02
CA ALA A 150 15.98 2.43 2.32
C ALA A 150 15.08 3.67 2.18
N LEU A 151 15.44 4.61 1.30
CA LEU A 151 14.62 5.79 1.03
C LEU A 151 13.30 5.43 0.32
N TRP A 152 13.35 4.47 -0.62
CA TRP A 152 12.16 3.89 -1.26
C TRP A 152 11.16 3.34 -0.24
N ASP A 153 11.64 2.50 0.69
CA ASP A 153 10.82 1.91 1.76
C ASP A 153 10.25 2.95 2.73
N LEU A 154 11.02 4.02 2.98
CA LEU A 154 10.57 5.13 3.80
C LEU A 154 9.45 5.91 3.11
N GLU A 155 9.69 6.39 1.89
CA GLU A 155 8.79 7.28 1.17
C GLU A 155 7.44 6.62 0.85
N GLY A 156 7.45 5.45 0.21
CA GLY A 156 6.22 4.82 -0.28
C GLY A 156 5.37 4.17 0.81
N PHE A 157 6.00 3.75 1.91
CA PHE A 157 5.36 2.84 2.86
C PHE A 157 5.46 3.32 4.30
N THR A 158 6.68 3.43 4.85
CA THR A 158 6.85 3.68 6.29
C THR A 158 6.34 5.05 6.69
N CYS A 159 6.77 6.11 5.99
CA CYS A 159 6.45 7.49 6.30
C CYS A 159 5.02 7.84 5.87
N ALA A 160 4.60 7.40 4.68
CA ALA A 160 3.21 7.53 4.23
C ALA A 160 2.22 6.94 5.25
N THR A 161 2.47 5.72 5.74
CA THR A 161 1.62 5.08 6.76
C THR A 161 1.74 5.74 8.13
N SER A 162 2.92 6.25 8.50
CA SER A 162 3.13 6.99 9.74
C SER A 162 2.31 8.28 9.78
N THR A 163 2.44 9.12 8.76
CA THR A 163 1.71 10.39 8.63
C THR A 163 0.21 10.16 8.59
N THR A 164 -0.23 9.15 7.82
CA THR A 164 -1.62 8.69 7.77
C THR A 164 -2.16 8.33 9.16
N ALA A 165 -1.39 7.59 9.97
CA ALA A 165 -1.79 7.21 11.32
C ALA A 165 -1.81 8.41 12.28
N ALA A 166 -0.82 9.30 12.19
CA ALA A 166 -0.70 10.49 13.01
C ALA A 166 -1.85 11.49 12.76
N ASP A 167 -2.19 11.74 11.51
CA ASP A 167 -3.29 12.66 11.15
C ASP A 167 -4.65 12.12 11.61
N ARG A 168 -4.86 10.81 11.52
CA ARG A 168 -6.08 10.15 12.02
C ARG A 168 -6.19 10.18 13.54
N ALA A 169 -5.11 9.87 14.25
CA ALA A 169 -5.08 9.99 15.70
C ALA A 169 -5.28 11.43 16.16
N LYS A 170 -4.67 12.42 15.47
CA LYS A 170 -4.88 13.85 15.74
C LYS A 170 -6.33 14.28 15.52
N ALA A 171 -7.03 13.64 14.58
CA ALA A 171 -8.44 13.87 14.32
C ALA A 171 -9.37 12.93 15.11
N GLU A 172 -8.88 12.31 16.18
CA GLU A 172 -9.64 11.46 17.11
C GLU A 172 -10.32 10.25 16.45
N VAL A 173 -9.71 9.72 15.38
CA VAL A 173 -10.15 8.46 14.74
C VAL A 173 -9.42 7.28 15.36
N SER A 174 -10.15 6.27 15.81
CA SER A 174 -9.59 4.99 16.26
C SER A 174 -8.77 4.36 15.13
N MET A 175 -7.47 4.22 15.36
CA MET A 175 -6.51 3.81 14.35
C MET A 175 -5.48 2.86 14.95
N TRP A 176 -5.16 1.78 14.24
CA TRP A 176 -4.08 0.87 14.61
C TRP A 176 -3.06 0.80 13.50
N ARG A 177 -1.78 0.99 13.85
CA ARG A 177 -0.68 0.85 12.91
C ARG A 177 0.09 -0.43 13.19
N TYR A 178 0.30 -1.25 12.16
CA TYR A 178 1.16 -2.42 12.27
C TYR A 178 2.40 -2.32 11.37
N ARG A 179 3.42 -3.11 11.70
CA ARG A 179 4.55 -3.42 10.82
C ARG A 179 4.83 -4.92 10.87
N TYR A 180 4.93 -5.54 9.71
CA TYR A 180 5.07 -7.00 9.57
C TYR A 180 6.52 -7.42 9.29
N PHE A 181 6.98 -8.45 10.01
CA PHE A 181 8.38 -8.91 10.01
C PHE A 181 8.56 -10.37 9.61
N GLY A 182 7.47 -11.10 9.34
CA GLY A 182 7.53 -12.52 9.07
C GLY A 182 8.42 -12.83 7.86
N ASP A 183 9.42 -13.68 8.09
CA ASP A 183 10.39 -14.12 7.09
C ASP A 183 10.43 -15.65 7.10
N TRP A 184 9.62 -16.24 6.21
CA TRP A 184 9.32 -17.67 6.22
C TRP A 184 10.03 -18.39 5.07
N PRO A 185 10.61 -19.59 5.29
CA PRO A 185 11.37 -20.29 4.27
C PRO A 185 10.62 -20.57 2.95
N ASN A 186 9.33 -20.93 3.03
CA ASN A 186 8.46 -21.20 1.88
C ASN A 186 8.07 -19.93 1.10
N LEU A 187 8.06 -18.77 1.74
CA LEU A 187 7.65 -17.49 1.14
C LEU A 187 8.82 -16.67 0.59
N ARG A 188 10.06 -16.92 0.99
CA ARG A 188 11.23 -16.20 0.47
C ARG A 188 11.34 -16.29 -1.05
N LEU A 189 11.26 -15.14 -1.73
CA LEU A 189 11.47 -15.03 -3.17
C LEU A 189 12.94 -15.32 -3.56
N TYR A 190 13.86 -14.89 -2.71
CA TYR A 190 15.31 -15.14 -2.80
C TYR A 190 15.96 -14.91 -1.42
N PRO A 191 17.21 -15.35 -1.19
CA PRO A 191 17.92 -15.09 0.07
C PRO A 191 17.98 -13.60 0.40
N GLY A 192 17.33 -13.19 1.49
CA GLY A 192 17.26 -11.78 1.91
C GLY A 192 16.08 -10.99 1.36
N SER A 193 15.11 -11.61 0.69
CA SER A 193 13.82 -10.98 0.34
C SER A 193 13.00 -10.55 1.57
N GLY A 194 13.15 -11.28 2.69
CA GLY A 194 12.57 -10.93 3.99
C GLY A 194 11.04 -10.79 3.94
N ALA A 195 10.51 -9.93 4.81
CA ALA A 195 9.11 -9.51 4.76
C ALA A 195 8.88 -8.54 3.60
N TYR A 196 8.78 -9.07 2.38
CA TYR A 196 8.61 -8.29 1.14
C TYR A 196 7.20 -7.74 0.94
N HIS A 197 7.05 -6.80 0.00
CA HIS A 197 5.76 -6.19 -0.32
C HIS A 197 4.65 -7.22 -0.60
N GLY A 198 3.58 -7.16 0.21
CA GLY A 198 2.39 -8.01 0.09
C GLY A 198 2.50 -9.42 0.66
N CYS A 199 3.63 -9.80 1.26
CA CYS A 199 3.78 -11.15 1.82
C CYS A 199 2.98 -11.37 3.11
N ASP A 200 2.55 -10.30 3.78
CA ASP A 200 1.67 -10.33 4.95
C ASP A 200 0.26 -10.86 4.61
N LEU A 201 -0.17 -10.74 3.34
CA LEU A 201 -1.44 -11.31 2.87
C LEU A 201 -1.52 -12.82 3.03
N HIS A 202 -0.38 -13.54 2.97
CA HIS A 202 -0.36 -14.98 3.22
C HIS A 202 -0.80 -15.33 4.64
N MET A 203 -0.49 -14.46 5.61
CA MET A 203 -0.93 -14.61 6.99
C MET A 203 -2.38 -14.17 7.18
N VAL A 204 -2.84 -13.13 6.47
CA VAL A 204 -4.22 -12.63 6.56
C VAL A 204 -5.24 -13.60 5.96
N PHE A 205 -4.88 -14.29 4.87
CA PHE A 205 -5.77 -15.21 4.15
C PHE A 205 -5.48 -16.69 4.39
N GLY A 206 -4.36 -17.02 5.04
CA GLY A 206 -3.97 -18.42 5.28
C GLY A 206 -3.59 -19.20 4.03
N GLY A 207 -3.15 -18.52 2.97
CA GLY A 207 -2.93 -19.11 1.64
C GLY A 207 -1.47 -19.44 1.29
N ALA A 208 -0.55 -19.47 2.26
CA ALA A 208 0.89 -19.66 2.00
C ALA A 208 1.19 -21.00 1.30
N GLU A 209 0.68 -22.12 1.84
CA GLU A 209 0.93 -23.46 1.29
C GLU A 209 0.30 -23.63 -0.10
N ASP A 210 -0.89 -23.08 -0.33
CA ASP A 210 -1.58 -23.15 -1.63
C ASP A 210 -0.80 -22.40 -2.73
N VAL A 211 -0.22 -21.25 -2.40
CA VAL A 211 0.52 -20.43 -3.37
C VAL A 211 1.91 -20.99 -3.64
N THR A 212 2.59 -21.50 -2.60
CA THR A 212 4.00 -21.92 -2.70
C THR A 212 4.14 -23.41 -3.06
N GLY A 213 3.14 -24.23 -2.74
CA GLY A 213 3.23 -25.69 -2.80
C GLY A 213 4.18 -26.29 -1.76
N LEU A 214 4.61 -25.49 -0.78
CA LEU A 214 5.56 -25.87 0.28
C LEU A 214 4.90 -25.73 1.65
N PRO A 215 5.21 -26.63 2.61
CA PRO A 215 4.56 -26.60 3.90
C PRO A 215 5.00 -25.38 4.73
N ASN A 216 4.09 -24.90 5.56
CA ASN A 216 4.39 -23.88 6.55
C ASN A 216 5.29 -24.43 7.66
N THR A 217 6.05 -23.54 8.29
CA THR A 217 6.64 -23.85 9.60
C THR A 217 5.59 -23.72 10.72
N ASP A 218 5.79 -24.36 11.87
CA ASP A 218 4.86 -24.24 13.01
C ASP A 218 4.63 -22.78 13.41
N PHE A 219 5.70 -21.97 13.47
CA PHE A 219 5.60 -20.55 13.81
C PHE A 219 4.87 -19.71 12.76
N GLU A 220 5.01 -20.07 11.49
CA GLU A 220 4.27 -19.43 10.40
C GLU A 220 2.77 -19.74 10.51
N THR A 221 2.41 -20.98 10.80
CA THR A 221 1.03 -21.39 11.06
C THR A 221 0.44 -20.65 12.25
N TRP A 222 1.14 -20.57 13.38
CA TRP A 222 0.65 -19.82 14.54
C TRP A 222 0.54 -18.32 14.27
N THR A 223 1.46 -17.75 13.50
CA THR A 223 1.39 -16.33 13.09
C THR A 223 0.21 -16.10 12.15
N THR A 224 -0.04 -17.02 11.24
CA THR A 224 -1.20 -17.01 10.33
C THR A 224 -2.50 -17.03 11.13
N GLU A 225 -2.65 -17.98 12.06
CA GLU A 225 -3.83 -18.07 12.93
C GLU A 225 -4.05 -16.78 13.73
N TYR A 226 -2.98 -16.20 14.28
CA TYR A 226 -3.05 -14.93 15.01
C TYR A 226 -3.51 -13.77 14.12
N MET A 227 -2.92 -13.61 12.93
CA MET A 227 -3.26 -12.51 12.02
C MET A 227 -4.67 -12.68 11.44
N MET A 228 -5.08 -13.90 11.07
CA MET A 228 -6.47 -14.17 10.68
C MET A 228 -7.45 -13.79 11.80
N GLY A 229 -7.13 -14.13 13.06
CA GLY A 229 -7.91 -13.75 14.23
C GLY A 229 -8.00 -12.24 14.43
N ALA A 230 -6.87 -11.53 14.33
CA ALA A 230 -6.84 -10.07 14.48
C ALA A 230 -7.65 -9.33 13.40
N TRP A 231 -7.50 -9.75 12.14
CA TRP A 231 -8.28 -9.17 11.06
C TRP A 231 -9.77 -9.52 11.17
N GLY A 232 -10.11 -10.74 11.59
CA GLY A 232 -11.49 -11.14 11.89
C GLY A 232 -12.10 -10.30 13.01
N SER A 233 -11.33 -10.05 14.07
CA SER A 233 -11.73 -9.22 15.21
C SER A 233 -12.05 -7.78 14.77
N PHE A 234 -11.16 -7.15 13.99
CA PHE A 234 -11.40 -5.82 13.43
C PHE A 234 -12.61 -5.78 12.49
N VAL A 235 -12.80 -6.78 11.64
CA VAL A 235 -13.95 -6.80 10.71
C VAL A 235 -15.26 -6.99 11.46
N ASN A 236 -15.26 -7.77 12.54
CA ASN A 236 -16.44 -8.03 13.36
C ASN A 236 -16.84 -6.82 14.22
N ASP A 237 -15.86 -6.17 14.87
CA ASP A 237 -16.02 -4.92 15.60
C ASP A 237 -14.84 -3.98 15.29
N PRO A 238 -14.98 -3.07 14.31
CA PRO A 238 -13.90 -2.16 13.93
C PRO A 238 -13.52 -1.15 15.02
N VAL A 239 -14.41 -0.92 16.00
CA VAL A 239 -14.18 0.07 17.07
C VAL A 239 -13.44 -0.59 18.23
N ASN A 240 -13.87 -1.77 18.67
CA ASN A 240 -13.35 -2.37 19.91
C ASN A 240 -12.61 -3.69 19.71
N GLY A 241 -12.83 -4.42 18.61
CA GLY A 241 -12.36 -5.80 18.48
C GLY A 241 -10.86 -5.96 18.76
N LEU A 242 -10.03 -5.17 18.09
CA LEU A 242 -8.58 -5.21 18.28
C LEU A 242 -8.15 -4.85 19.72
N SER A 243 -8.82 -3.88 20.36
CA SER A 243 -8.43 -3.41 21.69
C SER A 243 -8.99 -4.26 22.83
N GLU A 244 -10.19 -4.85 22.68
CA GLU A 244 -10.82 -5.66 23.73
C GLU A 244 -10.45 -7.13 23.64
N GLU A 245 -10.33 -7.70 22.43
CA GLU A 245 -10.05 -9.13 22.25
C GLU A 245 -8.54 -9.41 22.22
N LEU A 246 -7.74 -8.48 21.68
CA LEU A 246 -6.30 -8.66 21.47
C LEU A 246 -5.42 -7.64 22.20
N PHE A 247 -6.03 -6.69 22.91
CA PHE A 247 -5.31 -5.64 23.64
C PHE A 247 -4.37 -4.82 22.76
N TRP A 248 -4.68 -4.68 21.47
CA TRP A 248 -3.92 -3.81 20.60
C TRP A 248 -4.14 -2.36 21.03
N PRO A 249 -3.05 -1.61 21.32
CA PRO A 249 -3.15 -0.20 21.63
C PRO A 249 -3.52 0.59 20.36
N GLU A 250 -4.47 1.51 20.48
CA GLU A 250 -4.68 2.53 19.46
C GLU A 250 -3.39 3.34 19.26
N TYR A 251 -3.18 3.82 18.03
CA TYR A 251 -1.96 4.50 17.64
C TYR A 251 -1.76 5.80 18.43
N ASN A 252 -0.58 5.92 19.03
CA ASN A 252 -0.07 7.14 19.64
C ASN A 252 1.43 7.25 19.35
N ALA A 253 1.85 8.34 18.69
CA ALA A 253 3.25 8.54 18.29
C ALA A 253 4.26 8.50 19.46
N SER A 254 3.83 8.82 20.69
CA SER A 254 4.69 8.84 21.88
C SER A 254 4.65 7.54 22.71
N GLY A 255 3.69 6.64 22.43
CA GLY A 255 3.50 5.40 23.17
C GLY A 255 4.14 4.20 22.50
N ASN A 256 4.03 3.03 23.14
CA ASN A 256 4.33 1.74 22.50
C ASN A 256 3.09 1.24 21.77
N THR A 257 2.80 1.81 20.61
CA THR A 257 1.55 1.56 19.88
C THR A 257 1.74 1.06 18.46
N LEU A 258 2.98 0.90 17.99
CA LEU A 258 3.23 0.22 16.72
C LEU A 258 3.16 -1.29 16.97
N VAL A 259 2.18 -1.92 16.34
CA VAL A 259 1.95 -3.35 16.44
C VAL A 259 2.96 -4.08 15.56
N ARG A 260 3.80 -4.89 16.17
CA ARG A 260 4.82 -5.67 15.49
C ARG A 260 4.36 -7.11 15.36
N LEU A 261 4.24 -7.58 14.12
CA LEU A 261 3.72 -8.90 13.77
C LEU A 261 4.80 -9.78 13.13
N GLY A 262 4.80 -11.08 13.42
CA GLY A 262 5.74 -12.05 12.84
C GLY A 262 7.21 -11.77 13.18
N PHE A 263 7.49 -11.23 14.37
CA PHE A 263 8.85 -10.84 14.76
C PHE A 263 9.50 -11.85 15.69
N ALA A 264 10.76 -12.20 15.41
CA ALA A 264 11.59 -13.07 16.25
C ALA A 264 10.94 -14.43 16.59
N LEU A 265 10.19 -15.01 15.65
CA LEU A 265 9.45 -16.27 15.82
C LEU A 265 8.46 -16.21 17.00
N ASP A 266 7.93 -15.03 17.31
CA ASP A 266 6.79 -14.88 18.21
C ASP A 266 5.51 -14.73 17.36
N PRO A 267 4.55 -15.67 17.49
CA PRO A 267 3.30 -15.58 16.76
C PRO A 267 2.37 -14.47 17.29
N ALA A 268 2.56 -14.01 18.52
CA ALA A 268 1.77 -12.93 19.09
C ALA A 268 2.29 -11.54 18.66
N ALA A 269 1.41 -10.54 18.68
CA ALA A 269 1.84 -9.17 18.53
C ALA A 269 2.71 -8.72 19.71
N SER A 270 3.71 -7.90 19.40
CA SER A 270 4.41 -7.08 20.39
C SER A 270 4.20 -5.60 20.08
N PHE A 271 4.24 -4.74 21.09
CA PHE A 271 3.98 -3.32 20.91
C PHE A 271 5.22 -2.50 21.23
N VAL A 272 5.61 -1.64 20.30
CA VAL A 272 6.84 -0.85 20.39
C VAL A 272 6.59 0.60 19.98
N SER A 273 7.55 1.48 20.29
CA SER A 273 7.44 2.88 19.88
C SER A 273 7.47 2.99 18.35
N PRO A 274 6.52 3.73 17.74
CA PRO A 274 6.57 4.06 16.31
C PRO A 274 7.89 4.74 15.90
N GLY A 275 8.49 5.51 16.81
CA GLY A 275 9.75 6.23 16.61
C GLY A 275 10.95 5.35 16.23
N LEU A 276 10.89 4.03 16.44
CA LEU A 276 11.93 3.09 15.98
C LEU A 276 12.14 3.12 14.47
N TRP A 277 11.08 3.41 13.69
CA TRP A 277 11.16 3.53 12.24
C TRP A 277 10.84 4.96 11.78
N ASP A 278 9.96 5.66 12.48
CA ASP A 278 9.50 6.99 12.07
C ASP A 278 10.59 8.07 12.22
N SER A 279 11.62 7.86 13.04
CA SER A 279 12.72 8.83 13.19
C SER A 279 13.54 9.02 11.90
N ALA A 280 13.43 8.09 10.96
CA ALA A 280 14.08 8.17 9.66
C ALA A 280 13.24 8.94 8.62
N CYS A 281 11.99 9.28 8.92
CA CYS A 281 11.13 10.04 8.02
C CYS A 281 11.59 11.49 7.89
N PRO A 282 11.79 12.01 6.66
CA PRO A 282 12.22 13.38 6.46
C PRO A 282 11.09 14.36 6.80
N SER A 283 11.47 15.55 7.29
CA SER A 283 10.51 16.63 7.59
C SER A 283 9.72 17.12 6.37
N ASN A 284 10.32 17.04 5.18
CA ASN A 284 9.66 17.27 3.90
C ASN A 284 9.47 15.92 3.20
N GLU A 285 8.40 15.22 3.55
CA GLU A 285 8.10 13.93 2.94
C GLU A 285 7.82 14.07 1.44
N SER A 286 8.44 13.18 0.68
CA SER A 286 8.33 13.02 -0.77
C SER A 286 7.90 11.58 -1.05
N VAL A 287 7.36 11.34 -2.24
CA VAL A 287 7.13 9.98 -2.79
C VAL A 287 7.87 9.77 -4.11
N ALA A 288 8.78 10.69 -4.47
CA ALA A 288 9.48 10.70 -5.74
C ALA A 288 10.36 9.47 -5.95
N GLU A 289 10.99 8.97 -4.88
CA GLU A 289 11.79 7.75 -4.96
C GLU A 289 10.88 6.55 -5.11
N ALA A 290 9.75 6.48 -4.39
CA ALA A 290 8.86 5.32 -4.38
C ALA A 290 7.78 5.30 -5.50
N GLN A 291 7.89 6.12 -6.55
CA GLN A 291 6.87 6.22 -7.60
C GLN A 291 6.53 4.88 -8.27
N GLY A 292 7.54 4.06 -8.56
CA GLY A 292 7.34 2.74 -9.16
C GLY A 292 6.80 1.66 -8.22
N ALA A 293 6.42 2.03 -6.99
CA ALA A 293 5.73 1.12 -6.08
C ALA A 293 4.22 1.01 -6.37
N PHE A 294 3.66 1.96 -7.13
CA PHE A 294 2.25 1.95 -7.56
C PHE A 294 1.89 0.68 -8.32
#